data_AF-A0A534MTQ6-F1
#
_entry.id   AF-A0A534MTQ6-F1
#
_cell.length_a   1.000
_cell.length_b   1.000
_cell.length_c   1.000
_cell.angle_alpha   90.00
_cell.angle_beta   90.00
_cell.angle_gamma   90.00
#
_symmetry.space_group_name_H-M   'P 1'
#
loop_
_entity.id
_entity.type
_entity.pdbx_description
1 polymer ?
#
loop_
_entity_poly.entity_id
_entity_poly.type
_entity_poly.pdbx_seq_one_letter_code
_entity_poly.pdbx_strand_id
1 'polypeptide(L)' 'MTLERQPGRESCPHADAEMIGSNVNAEFMRCKACNQIFVLQAGRVWAIRSTRMPVVAIR' A
#
# COMPACT_ATOMS: atom_id res chain seq x y z
N MET A 1 -25.09 -7.50 -7.50
CA MET A 1 -24.63 -6.54 -6.46
C MET A 1 -23.16 -6.30 -6.73
N THR A 2 -22.85 -5.25 -7.49
CA THR A 2 -21.45 -4.89 -7.82
C THR A 2 -20.91 -4.15 -6.61
N LEU A 3 -20.01 -4.77 -5.85
CA LEU A 3 -19.43 -4.16 -4.66
C LEU A 3 -18.45 -3.08 -5.12
N GLU A 4 -18.95 -1.86 -5.32
CA GLU A 4 -18.11 -0.71 -5.65
C GLU A 4 -17.23 -0.42 -4.44
N ARG A 5 -15.96 -0.83 -4.55
CA ARG A 5 -14.93 -0.64 -3.53
C ARG A 5 -14.69 0.86 -3.41
N GLN A 6 -15.38 1.51 -2.46
CA GLN A 6 -15.08 2.88 -2.09
C GLN A 6 -13.57 2.98 -1.86
N PRO A 7 -12.84 3.89 -2.53
CA PRO A 7 -11.44 4.11 -2.26
C PRO A 7 -11.36 4.78 -0.89
N GLY A 8 -11.50 3.99 0.17
CA GLY A 8 -11.10 4.40 1.50
C GLY A 8 -9.64 4.83 1.44
N ARG A 9 -9.25 5.76 2.31
CA ARG A 9 -7.89 6.25 2.56
C ARG A 9 -6.79 5.17 2.77
N GLU A 10 -7.19 3.91 2.70
CA GLU A 10 -6.45 2.66 2.88
C GLU A 10 -6.06 2.03 1.54
N SER A 11 -6.55 2.56 0.42
CA SER A 11 -6.17 2.16 -0.94
C SER A 11 -5.30 3.24 -1.58
N CYS A 12 -4.14 2.84 -2.10
CA CYS A 12 -3.37 3.68 -3.02
C CYS A 12 -4.08 3.70 -4.38
N PRO A 13 -4.19 4.86 -5.06
CA PRO A 13 -4.85 4.96 -6.37
C PRO A 13 -4.03 4.36 -7.51
N HIS A 14 -2.74 4.10 -7.30
CA HIS A 14 -1.87 3.52 -8.31
C HIS A 14 -2.13 2.01 -8.46
N ALA A 15 -2.27 1.56 -9.70
CA ALA A 15 -2.48 0.16 -10.05
C ALA A 15 -1.19 -0.69 -10.09
N ASP A 16 -0.03 -0.10 -9.74
CA ASP A 16 1.28 -0.73 -9.88
C ASP A 16 1.86 -1.16 -8.53
N ALA A 17 1.29 -2.24 -7.97
CA ALA A 17 1.76 -2.87 -6.74
C ALA A 17 2.44 -4.22 -7.03
N GLU A 18 3.62 -4.44 -6.44
CA GLU A 18 4.38 -5.68 -6.55
C GLU A 18 4.40 -6.45 -5.22
N MET A 19 4.38 -7.78 -5.29
CA MET A 19 4.59 -8.64 -4.12
C MET A 19 6.04 -8.54 -3.68
N ILE A 20 6.29 -8.17 -2.43
CA ILE A 20 7.64 -8.06 -1.85
C ILE A 20 7.94 -9.16 -0.82
N GLY A 21 6.95 -9.94 -0.40
CA GLY A 21 7.16 -11.10 0.48
C GLY A 21 5.91 -11.54 1.22
N SER A 22 6.06 -12.57 2.06
CA SER A 22 4.98 -13.13 2.87
C SER A 22 5.50 -13.64 4.22
N ASN A 23 4.70 -13.54 5.28
CA ASN A 23 5.02 -14.09 6.60
C ASN A 23 3.75 -14.41 7.41
N VAL A 24 3.67 -15.56 8.09
CA VAL A 24 2.55 -16.00 8.95
C VAL A 24 1.16 -15.60 8.39
N ASN A 25 0.86 -16.08 7.18
CA ASN A 25 -0.41 -15.83 6.47
C ASN A 25 -0.68 -14.35 6.11
N ALA A 26 0.36 -13.51 6.13
CA ALA A 26 0.30 -12.14 5.61
C ALA A 26 1.09 -12.04 4.30
N GLU A 27 0.53 -11.35 3.32
CA GLU A 27 1.19 -10.98 2.07
C GLU A 27 1.51 -9.49 2.08
N PHE A 28 2.71 -9.14 1.61
CA PHE A 28 3.20 -7.77 1.58
C PHE A 28 3.32 -7.31 0.13
N MET A 29 2.57 -6.27 -0.22
CA MET A 29 2.60 -5.64 -1.53
C MET A 29 3.17 -4.23 -1.41
N ARG A 30 4.07 -3.82 -2.32
CA ARG A 30 4.60 -2.45 -2.38
C ARG A 30 4.09 -1.76 -3.64
N CYS A 31 3.53 -0.56 -3.49
CA CYS A 31 3.28 0.31 -4.64
C CYS A 31 4.59 0.93 -5.13
N LYS A 32 4.91 0.76 -6.42
CA LYS A 32 6.12 1.33 -7.03
C LYS A 32 6.07 2.85 -7.15
N ALA A 33 4.89 3.42 -7.31
CA ALA A 33 4.71 4.86 -7.51
C ALA A 33 4.84 5.67 -6.21
N CYS A 34 4.20 5.23 -5.11
CA CYS A 34 4.19 5.98 -3.84
C CYS A 34 4.94 5.30 -2.69
N ASN A 35 5.53 4.12 -2.92
CA ASN A 35 6.26 3.34 -1.92
C ASN A 35 5.44 2.94 -0.68
N GLN A 36 4.11 3.02 -0.76
CA GLN A 36 3.22 2.53 0.28
C GLN A 36 3.22 0.99 0.29
N ILE A 37 3.23 0.40 1.48
CA ILE A 37 3.15 -1.05 1.66
C ILE A 37 1.74 -1.41 2.09
N PHE A 38 1.17 -2.43 1.44
CA PHE A 38 -0.10 -3.05 1.81
C PHE A 38 0.19 -4.41 2.43
N VAL A 39 -0.46 -4.67 3.56
CA VAL A 39 -0.43 -5.98 4.20
C VAL A 39 -1.80 -6.60 4.02
N LEU A 40 -1.86 -7.77 3.40
CA LEU A 40 -3.09 -8.55 3.25
C LEU A 40 -3.00 -9.73 4.22
N GLN A 41 -3.92 -9.82 5.18
CA GLN A 41 -3.95 -10.93 6.15
C GLN A 41 -5.38 -11.22 6.56
N ALA A 42 -5.80 -12.49 6.51
CA ALA A 42 -7.13 -12.93 6.92
C ALA A 42 -8.29 -12.10 6.28
N GLY A 43 -8.17 -11.75 5.00
CA GLY A 43 -9.17 -10.97 4.26
C GLY A 43 -9.22 -9.49 4.62
N ARG A 44 -8.29 -8.99 5.43
CA ARG A 44 -8.14 -7.57 5.78
C ARG A 44 -6.93 -6.97 5.09
N VAL A 45 -6.99 -5.66 4.88
CA VAL A 45 -5.91 -4.88 4.26
C VAL A 45 -5.49 -3.77 5.22
N TRP A 46 -4.19 -3.62 5.45
CA TRP A 46 -3.61 -2.48 6.15
C TRP A 46 -2.62 -1.76 5.26
N ALA A 47 -2.46 -0.46 5.50
CA ALA A 47 -1.59 0.41 4.73
C ALA A 47 -0.49 1.02 5.63
N ILE A 48 0.78 0.74 5.32
CA ILE A 48 1.94 1.42 5.90
C ILE A 48 2.35 2.53 4.93
N ARG A 49 2.08 3.78 5.32
CA ARG A 49 2.39 4.95 4.49
C ARG A 49 3.89 5.17 4.42
N SER A 50 4.39 5.49 3.23
CA SER A 50 5.74 6.02 3.09
C SER A 50 5.75 7.45 3.67
N THR A 51 6.47 7.66 4.77
CA THR A 51 6.62 8.96 5.43
C THR A 51 7.82 9.75 4.92
N ARG A 52 8.41 9.37 3.77
CA ARG A 52 9.48 10.14 3.15
C ARG A 52 8.96 11.54 2.81
N MET A 53 9.18 12.47 3.73
CA MET A 53 9.23 13.89 3.43
C MET A 53 10.30 14.05 2.33
N PRO A 54 10.03 14.80 1.25
CA PRO A 54 11.11 15.18 0.36
C PRO A 54 12.19 15.83 1.22
N VAL A 55 13.43 15.35 1.10
CA VAL A 55 14.57 16.10 1.62
C VAL A 55 14.59 17.38 0.80
N VAL A 56 13.98 18.44 1.33
CA VAL A 56 14.12 19.78 0.78
C VAL A 56 15.60 20.11 0.92
N ALA A 57 16.32 20.02 -0.19
CA ALA A 57 17.64 20.60 -0.30
C ALA A 57 17.45 22.11 -0.08
N ILE A 58 17.74 22.58 1.13
CA ILE A 58 17.87 24.00 1.41
C ILE A 58 19.09 24.43 0.59
N ARG A 59 18.84 25.25 -0.44
CA ARG A 59 19.87 25.88 -1.25
C ARG A 59 20.62 26.93 -0.43
#